data_AF-A0A2S2QFI6-F1
#
_entry.id   AF-A0A2S2QFI6-F1
#
_cell.length_a   1.000
_cell.length_b   1.000
_cell.length_c   1.000
_cell.angle_alpha   90.00
_cell.angle_beta   90.00
_cell.angle_gamma   90.00
#
_symmetry.space_group_name_H-M   'P 1'
#
loop_
_entity.id
_entity.type
_entity.pdbx_description
1 polymer ?
#
loop_
_entity_poly.entity_id
_entity_poly.type
_entity_poly.pdbx_seq_one_letter_code
_entity_poly.pdbx_strand_id
1 'polypeptide(L)'
;MLSIVLQSSKLELSKAYSHVIDVIDVIGNIRENSVSEFEKYFKNASDKSALIGEKIRIPRLYGRQTTRSYIDTRSPIKWYKINIFLPFIDYLISQLNIRFNEKLSEVIPSEGFIPSNTDKYDEEDLVKTAMVYFKDWLDQEIDIKPEISIWKAKWQKEKYIKPDTVMEALKHCDEFFPMI
;
A
#
# COMPACT_ATOMS: atom_id res chain seq x y z
N MET A 1 -10.34 9.10 6.65
CA MET A 1 -11.05 7.83 6.37
C MET A 1 -10.09 6.70 6.05
N LEU A 2 -9.24 6.78 5.01
CA LEU A 2 -8.31 5.69 4.66
C LEU A 2 -7.35 5.25 5.79
N SER A 3 -6.77 6.19 6.53
CA SER A 3 -5.87 5.85 7.66
C SER A 3 -6.57 5.06 8.77
N ILE A 4 -7.87 5.24 8.96
CA ILE A 4 -8.66 4.52 9.97
C ILE A 4 -9.01 3.12 9.44
N VAL A 5 -9.33 3.03 8.14
CA VAL A 5 -9.58 1.75 7.46
C VAL A 5 -8.33 0.87 7.53
N LEU A 6 -7.15 1.42 7.18
CA LEU A 6 -5.84 0.76 7.21
C LEU A 6 -5.37 0.33 8.62
N GLN A 7 -5.93 0.92 9.67
CA GLN A 7 -5.60 0.62 11.07
C GLN A 7 -6.65 -0.23 11.78
N SER A 8 -7.71 -0.64 11.08
CA SER A 8 -8.77 -1.45 11.68
C SER A 8 -8.29 -2.89 11.92
N SER A 9 -8.72 -3.51 13.02
CA SER A 9 -8.36 -4.92 13.34
C SER A 9 -8.96 -5.94 12.37
N LYS A 10 -9.88 -5.49 11.50
CA LYS A 10 -10.57 -6.27 10.46
C LYS A 10 -9.92 -6.10 9.09
N LEU A 11 -8.68 -5.61 9.03
CA LEU A 11 -8.07 -5.24 7.76
C LEU A 11 -7.86 -6.47 6.87
N GLU A 12 -8.70 -6.57 5.84
CA GLU A 12 -8.38 -7.34 4.65
C GLU A 12 -7.26 -6.58 3.91
N LEU A 13 -6.01 -7.02 4.11
CA LEU A 13 -4.83 -6.71 3.28
C LEU A 13 -5.16 -6.69 1.79
N SER A 14 -6.01 -7.59 1.29
CA SER A 14 -6.48 -7.62 -0.09
C SER A 14 -7.21 -6.34 -0.49
N LYS A 15 -8.15 -5.86 0.34
CA LYS A 15 -8.86 -4.58 0.13
C LYS A 15 -7.94 -3.37 0.31
N ALA A 16 -7.04 -3.43 1.29
CA ALA A 16 -6.06 -2.36 1.49
C ALA A 16 -5.15 -2.20 0.27
N TYR A 17 -4.69 -3.31 -0.30
CA TYR A 17 -3.85 -3.35 -1.49
C TYR A 17 -4.59 -2.79 -2.72
N SER A 18 -5.84 -3.18 -2.95
CA SER A 18 -6.63 -2.62 -4.06
C SER A 18 -6.80 -1.11 -3.94
N HIS A 19 -7.08 -0.61 -2.72
CA HIS A 19 -7.17 0.83 -2.49
C HIS A 19 -5.87 1.58 -2.74
N VAL A 20 -4.71 0.95 -2.48
CA VAL A 20 -3.42 1.58 -2.78
C VAL A 20 -3.21 1.67 -4.29
N ILE A 21 -3.57 0.64 -5.04
CA ILE A 21 -3.51 0.67 -6.51
C ILE A 21 -4.38 1.81 -7.05
N ASP A 22 -5.63 1.92 -6.57
CA ASP A 22 -6.53 3.02 -6.96
C ASP A 22 -5.90 4.40 -6.71
N VAL A 23 -5.21 4.56 -5.56
CA VAL A 23 -4.52 5.80 -5.22
C VAL A 23 -3.33 6.06 -6.15
N ILE A 24 -2.54 5.04 -6.48
CA ILE A 24 -1.43 5.16 -7.44
C ILE A 24 -1.97 5.62 -8.80
N ASP A 25 -3.08 5.06 -9.26
CA ASP A 25 -3.72 5.44 -10.53
C ASP A 25 -4.23 6.89 -10.50
N VAL A 26 -4.89 7.31 -9.42
CA VAL A 26 -5.32 8.70 -9.25
C VAL A 26 -4.13 9.66 -9.29
N ILE A 27 -3.04 9.32 -8.62
CA ILE A 27 -1.84 10.16 -8.57
C ILE A 27 -1.10 10.15 -9.92
N GLY A 28 -1.12 9.02 -10.63
CA GLY A 28 -0.68 8.93 -12.03
C GLY A 28 -1.48 9.86 -12.95
N ASN A 29 -2.80 9.87 -12.82
CA ASN A 29 -3.68 10.77 -13.57
C ASN A 29 -3.40 12.26 -13.25
N ILE A 30 -3.07 12.59 -11.99
CA ILE A 30 -2.65 13.94 -11.59
C ILE A 30 -1.31 14.31 -12.24
N ARG A 31 -0.40 13.35 -12.41
CA ARG A 31 0.89 13.56 -13.07
C ARG A 31 0.72 13.84 -14.56
N GLU A 32 -0.13 13.08 -15.25
CA GLU A 32 -0.45 13.31 -16.67
C GLU A 32 -1.13 14.67 -16.88
N ASN A 33 -2.09 15.02 -16.02
CA ASN A 33 -2.77 16.31 -16.03
C ASN A 33 -2.05 17.39 -15.20
N SER A 34 -0.73 17.26 -15.01
CA SER A 34 0.04 18.10 -14.09
C SER A 34 0.06 19.59 -14.40
N VAL A 35 -0.33 20.00 -15.62
CA VAL A 35 -0.47 21.43 -15.97
C VAL A 35 -1.74 21.99 -15.32
N SER A 36 -2.89 21.42 -15.61
CA SER A 36 -4.20 21.94 -15.17
C SER A 36 -4.42 21.73 -13.67
N GLU A 37 -4.01 20.59 -13.11
CA GLU A 37 -4.14 20.32 -11.68
C GLU A 37 -3.24 21.23 -10.84
N PHE A 38 -2.00 21.45 -11.28
CA PHE A 38 -1.09 22.35 -10.57
C PHE A 38 -1.58 23.80 -10.60
N GLU A 39 -2.17 24.25 -11.71
CA GLU A 39 -2.76 25.59 -11.79
C GLU A 39 -3.87 25.80 -10.75
N LYS A 40 -4.72 24.80 -10.51
CA LYS A 40 -5.74 24.85 -9.45
C LYS A 40 -5.11 24.97 -8.06
N TYR A 41 -4.12 24.13 -7.76
CA TYR A 41 -3.42 24.17 -6.46
C TYR A 41 -2.67 25.49 -6.26
N PHE A 42 -2.03 25.99 -7.31
CA PHE A 42 -1.31 27.26 -7.27
C PHE A 42 -2.27 28.43 -7.09
N LYS A 43 -3.43 28.43 -7.75
CA LYS A 43 -4.47 29.45 -7.56
C LYS A 43 -4.96 29.46 -6.12
N ASN A 44 -5.30 28.30 -5.55
CA ASN A 44 -5.73 28.19 -4.15
C ASN A 44 -4.65 28.70 -3.17
N ALA A 45 -3.37 28.41 -3.44
CA ALA A 45 -2.27 28.94 -2.66
C ALA A 45 -2.12 30.47 -2.82
N SER A 46 -2.28 30.97 -4.05
CA SER A 46 -2.22 32.40 -4.35
C SER A 46 -3.34 33.17 -3.67
N ASP A 47 -4.56 32.63 -3.66
CA ASP A 47 -5.72 33.24 -2.99
C ASP A 47 -5.50 33.31 -1.48
N LYS A 48 -4.98 32.24 -0.87
CA LYS A 48 -4.60 32.23 0.56
C LYS A 48 -3.48 33.21 0.89
N SER A 49 -2.49 33.33 0.00
CA SER A 49 -1.39 34.28 0.15
C SER A 49 -1.90 35.73 0.05
N ALA A 50 -2.84 35.99 -0.86
CA ALA A 50 -3.46 37.30 -1.04
C ALA A 50 -4.26 37.75 0.20
N LEU A 51 -4.89 36.82 0.92
CA LEU A 51 -5.55 37.12 2.21
C LEU A 51 -4.57 37.66 3.26
N ILE A 52 -3.31 37.23 3.21
CA ILE A 52 -2.24 37.66 4.12
C ILE A 52 -1.54 38.93 3.58
N GLY A 53 -1.91 39.39 2.37
CA GLY A 53 -1.29 40.54 1.71
C GLY A 53 0.05 40.24 1.05
N GLU A 54 0.44 38.96 0.94
CA GLU A 54 1.70 38.54 0.34
C GLU A 54 1.49 37.93 -1.05
N LYS A 55 2.46 38.10 -1.95
CA LYS A 55 2.45 37.45 -3.28
C LYS A 55 3.46 36.32 -3.30
N ILE A 56 3.08 35.20 -3.91
CA ILE A 56 3.98 34.06 -4.11
C ILE A 56 5.14 34.49 -5.01
N ARG A 57 6.34 34.51 -4.45
CA ARG A 57 7.60 34.78 -5.16
C ARG A 57 8.45 33.52 -5.22
N ILE A 58 9.38 33.52 -6.17
CA ILE A 58 10.41 32.48 -6.25
C ILE A 58 11.36 32.68 -5.05
N PRO A 59 11.74 31.61 -4.34
CA PRO A 59 12.73 31.69 -3.28
C PRO A 59 14.06 32.25 -3.81
N ARG A 60 14.91 32.77 -2.91
CA ARG A 60 16.22 33.29 -3.31
C ARG A 60 17.03 32.20 -4.01
N LEU A 61 17.36 32.42 -5.28
CA LEU A 61 18.21 31.53 -6.08
C LEU A 61 19.68 31.92 -5.87
N TYR A 62 20.54 30.94 -5.59
CA TYR A 62 21.99 31.15 -5.52
C TYR A 62 22.58 31.08 -6.93
N GLY A 63 23.54 31.95 -7.25
CA GLY A 63 24.15 32.07 -8.59
C GLY A 63 24.90 30.83 -9.07
N ARG A 64 25.17 29.86 -8.19
CA ARG A 64 25.66 28.51 -8.54
C ARG A 64 24.75 27.49 -7.89
N GLN A 65 23.94 26.81 -8.69
CA GLN A 65 23.18 25.64 -8.27
C GLN A 65 23.73 24.45 -9.07
N THR A 66 24.43 23.54 -8.40
CA THR A 66 25.13 22.41 -9.04
C THR A 66 24.31 21.12 -9.05
N THR A 67 23.30 21.02 -8.18
CA THR A 67 22.48 19.81 -7.99
C THR A 67 21.10 19.87 -8.63
N ARG A 68 20.61 21.04 -9.05
CA ARG A 68 19.30 21.19 -9.71
C ARG A 68 19.47 21.83 -11.08
N SER A 69 18.68 21.36 -12.05
CA SER A 69 18.64 21.89 -13.41
C SER A 69 18.23 23.36 -13.40
N TYR A 70 19.10 24.22 -13.92
CA TYR A 70 18.81 25.63 -14.13
C TYR A 70 17.87 25.77 -15.32
N ILE A 71 16.59 25.98 -15.03
CA ILE A 71 15.57 26.30 -16.03
C ILE A 71 15.28 27.79 -15.91
N ASP A 72 15.21 28.51 -17.04
CA ASP A 72 14.88 29.94 -17.09
C ASP A 72 13.45 30.17 -16.57
N THR A 73 13.32 30.24 -15.25
CA THR A 73 12.07 30.17 -14.51
C THR A 73 11.73 31.57 -14.02
N ARG A 74 11.51 32.49 -14.95
CA ARG A 74 11.02 33.85 -14.62
C ARG A 74 9.59 33.86 -14.07
N SER A 75 8.87 32.75 -14.18
CA SER A 75 7.51 32.58 -13.65
C SER A 75 7.50 31.73 -12.37
N PRO A 76 6.96 32.24 -11.24
CA PRO A 76 6.80 31.47 -10.00
C PRO A 76 6.05 30.15 -10.20
N ILE A 77 4.99 30.17 -11.02
CA ILE A 77 4.18 28.98 -11.33
C ILE A 77 5.05 27.86 -11.91
N LYS A 78 5.84 28.17 -12.94
CA LYS A 78 6.72 27.19 -13.58
C LYS A 78 7.80 26.69 -12.62
N TRP A 79 8.34 27.58 -11.78
CA TRP A 79 9.36 27.22 -10.80
C TRP A 79 8.83 26.18 -9.80
N TYR A 80 7.72 26.46 -9.13
CA TYR A 80 7.13 25.57 -8.12
C TYR A 80 6.65 24.25 -8.72
N LYS A 81 6.11 24.28 -9.93
CA LYS A 81 5.71 23.06 -10.65
C LYS A 81 6.90 22.10 -10.83
N ILE A 82 7.99 22.59 -11.40
CA ILE A 82 9.12 21.74 -11.79
C ILE A 82 9.98 21.35 -10.59
N ASN A 83 10.15 22.25 -9.63
CA ASN A 83 11.07 22.04 -8.51
C ASN A 83 10.43 21.37 -7.29
N ILE A 84 9.12 21.44 -7.15
CA ILE A 84 8.41 20.92 -5.98
C ILE A 84 7.36 19.91 -6.40
N PHE A 85 6.39 20.32 -7.23
CA PHE A 85 5.23 19.48 -7.52
C PHE A 85 5.58 18.18 -8.24
N LEU A 86 6.28 18.26 -9.38
CA LEU A 86 6.64 17.06 -10.14
C LEU A 86 7.55 16.11 -9.34
N PRO A 87 8.65 16.56 -8.71
CA PRO A 87 9.49 15.67 -7.90
C PRO A 87 8.75 15.06 -6.72
N PHE A 88 7.81 15.79 -6.11
CA PHE A 88 7.02 15.27 -5.00
C PHE A 88 6.06 14.17 -5.45
N ILE A 89 5.35 14.36 -6.56
CA ILE A 89 4.44 13.35 -7.12
C ILE A 89 5.21 12.11 -7.55
N ASP A 90 6.34 12.29 -8.25
CA ASP A 90 7.22 11.19 -8.67
C ASP A 90 7.74 10.40 -7.46
N TYR A 91 8.20 11.12 -6.43
CA TYR A 91 8.65 10.51 -5.18
C TYR A 91 7.52 9.73 -4.51
N LEU A 92 6.32 10.29 -4.42
CA LEU A 92 5.20 9.65 -3.74
C LEU A 92 4.76 8.37 -4.46
N ILE A 93 4.67 8.40 -5.80
CA ILE A 93 4.42 7.19 -6.61
C ILE A 93 5.53 6.15 -6.35
N SER A 94 6.79 6.56 -6.36
CA SER A 94 7.92 5.65 -6.11
C SER A 94 7.84 4.99 -4.73
N GLN A 95 7.49 5.75 -3.69
CA GLN A 95 7.38 5.23 -2.33
C GLN A 95 6.21 4.27 -2.17
N LEU A 96 5.07 4.56 -2.81
CA LEU A 96 3.92 3.65 -2.81
C LEU A 96 4.27 2.35 -3.54
N ASN A 97 4.91 2.41 -4.70
CA ASN A 97 5.34 1.23 -5.44
C ASN A 97 6.38 0.39 -4.70
N ILE A 98 7.33 1.02 -4.00
CA ILE A 98 8.34 0.30 -3.21
C ILE A 98 7.69 -0.43 -2.04
N ARG A 99 6.74 0.21 -1.35
CA ARG A 99 6.08 -0.35 -0.16
C ARG A 99 5.03 -1.39 -0.52
N PHE A 100 4.27 -1.16 -1.60
CA PHE A 100 3.21 -2.05 -2.08
C PHE A 100 3.64 -2.73 -3.37
N ASN A 101 4.79 -3.40 -3.30
CA ASN A 101 5.35 -4.12 -4.43
C ASN A 101 4.59 -5.44 -4.68
N GLU A 102 4.95 -6.09 -5.79
CA GLU A 102 4.40 -7.40 -6.17
C GLU A 102 4.61 -8.47 -5.08
N LYS A 103 5.62 -8.34 -4.21
CA LYS A 103 5.81 -9.28 -3.09
C LYS A 103 4.65 -9.23 -2.10
N LEU A 104 4.01 -8.07 -1.89
CA LEU A 104 2.78 -8.04 -1.09
C LEU A 104 1.68 -8.86 -1.75
N SER A 105 1.59 -8.87 -3.08
CA SER A 105 0.59 -9.69 -3.78
C SER A 105 0.79 -11.19 -3.57
N GLU A 106 2.04 -11.64 -3.43
CA GLU A 106 2.37 -13.03 -3.08
C GLU A 106 1.99 -13.40 -1.64
N VAL A 107 1.88 -12.40 -0.76
CA VAL A 107 1.57 -12.57 0.67
C VAL A 107 0.07 -12.42 0.96
N ILE A 108 -0.69 -11.70 0.13
CA ILE A 108 -2.14 -11.50 0.30
C ILE A 108 -2.92 -12.81 0.53
N PRO A 109 -2.64 -13.93 -0.17
CA PRO A 109 -3.36 -15.18 0.05
C PRO A 109 -3.26 -15.71 1.49
N SER A 110 -2.29 -15.28 2.30
CA SER A 110 -2.21 -15.61 3.73
C SER A 110 -3.48 -15.25 4.52
N GLU A 111 -4.31 -14.33 4.02
CA GLU A 111 -5.64 -14.08 4.59
C GLU A 111 -6.51 -15.33 4.64
N GLY A 112 -6.32 -16.29 3.74
CA GLY A 112 -7.07 -17.55 3.70
C GLY A 112 -6.74 -18.51 4.84
N PHE A 113 -5.69 -18.25 5.65
CA PHE A 113 -5.48 -18.94 6.92
C PHE A 113 -6.50 -18.53 7.98
N ILE A 114 -7.11 -17.34 7.85
CA ILE A 114 -8.18 -16.89 8.73
C ILE A 114 -9.46 -17.70 8.40
N PRO A 115 -10.07 -18.38 9.37
CA PRO A 115 -11.26 -19.22 9.17
C PRO A 115 -12.43 -18.52 8.46
N SER A 116 -12.59 -17.20 8.62
CA SER A 116 -13.61 -16.41 7.92
C SER A 116 -13.35 -16.25 6.42
N ASN A 117 -12.11 -16.43 5.95
CA ASN A 117 -11.69 -16.24 4.55
C ASN A 117 -11.21 -17.53 3.87
N THR A 118 -11.42 -18.71 4.48
CA THR A 118 -10.95 -20.01 3.95
C THR A 118 -11.45 -20.33 2.55
N ASP A 119 -12.60 -19.77 2.18
CA ASP A 119 -13.27 -20.01 0.89
C ASP A 119 -12.82 -19.01 -0.21
N LYS A 120 -11.97 -18.03 0.13
CA LYS A 120 -11.59 -16.90 -0.73
C LYS A 120 -10.35 -17.19 -1.60
N TYR A 121 -9.55 -18.20 -1.22
CA TYR A 121 -8.25 -18.51 -1.84
C TYR A 121 -8.07 -20.00 -2.10
N ASP A 122 -7.45 -20.34 -3.23
CA ASP A 122 -7.11 -21.72 -3.59
C ASP A 122 -6.00 -22.29 -2.69
N GLU A 123 -5.99 -23.62 -2.51
CA GLU A 123 -4.96 -24.29 -1.70
C GLU A 123 -3.55 -24.09 -2.28
N GLU A 124 -3.42 -24.05 -3.61
CA GLU A 124 -2.12 -23.85 -4.26
C GLU A 124 -1.51 -22.48 -3.94
N ASP A 125 -2.31 -21.44 -3.89
CA ASP A 125 -1.83 -20.09 -3.60
C ASP A 125 -1.46 -19.92 -2.12
N LEU A 126 -2.23 -20.55 -1.22
CA LEU A 126 -1.87 -20.61 0.20
C LEU A 126 -0.54 -21.32 0.44
N VAL A 127 -0.30 -22.43 -0.27
CA VAL A 127 0.95 -23.19 -0.18
C VAL A 127 2.12 -22.34 -0.69
N LYS A 128 1.96 -21.65 -1.83
CA LYS A 128 3.01 -20.74 -2.35
C LYS A 128 3.34 -19.65 -1.34
N THR A 129 2.32 -19.00 -0.77
CA THR A 129 2.53 -17.94 0.23
C THR A 129 3.22 -18.47 1.47
N ALA A 130 2.79 -19.62 2.01
CA ALA A 130 3.44 -20.21 3.17
C ALA A 130 4.89 -20.61 2.88
N MET A 131 5.19 -21.17 1.70
CA MET A 131 6.56 -21.49 1.30
C MET A 131 7.50 -20.27 1.31
N VAL A 132 7.01 -19.07 0.98
CA VAL A 132 7.80 -17.83 1.08
C VAL A 132 8.26 -17.59 2.53
N TYR A 133 7.39 -17.81 3.51
CA TYR A 133 7.73 -17.66 4.93
C TYR A 133 8.57 -18.83 5.47
N PHE A 134 8.26 -20.06 5.10
CA PHE A 134 9.01 -21.23 5.55
C PHE A 134 10.45 -21.22 5.07
N LYS A 135 10.71 -20.74 3.85
CA LYS A 135 12.07 -20.59 3.32
C LYS A 135 12.94 -19.64 4.15
N ASP A 136 12.33 -18.63 4.78
CA ASP A 136 13.03 -17.68 5.64
C ASP A 136 13.25 -18.24 7.06
N TRP A 137 12.49 -19.26 7.47
CA TRP A 137 12.47 -19.75 8.86
C TRP A 137 13.13 -21.12 9.07
N LEU A 138 13.08 -22.00 8.07
CA LEU A 138 13.53 -23.39 8.17
C LEU A 138 14.35 -23.80 6.94
N ASP A 139 15.55 -24.34 7.18
CA ASP A 139 16.40 -24.96 6.14
C ASP A 139 15.86 -26.31 5.63
N GLN A 140 14.65 -26.72 6.03
CA GLN A 140 14.06 -28.02 5.71
C GLN A 140 12.82 -27.87 4.82
N GLU A 141 12.72 -28.70 3.79
CA GLU A 141 11.51 -28.84 2.98
C GLU A 141 10.42 -29.57 3.78
N ILE A 142 9.54 -28.81 4.41
CA ILE A 142 8.33 -29.34 5.05
C ILE A 142 7.19 -29.31 4.02
N ASP A 143 6.52 -30.45 3.84
CA ASP A 143 5.31 -30.51 3.02
C ASP A 143 4.11 -29.99 3.84
N ILE A 144 3.82 -28.71 3.65
CA ILE A 144 2.74 -27.97 4.33
C ILE A 144 1.36 -28.19 3.70
N LYS A 145 1.29 -28.80 2.52
CA LYS A 145 0.02 -29.10 1.83
C LYS A 145 -0.95 -29.90 2.70
N PRO A 146 -0.58 -31.05 3.28
CA PRO A 146 -1.50 -31.83 4.11
C PRO A 146 -2.01 -31.04 5.33
N GLU A 147 -1.17 -30.21 5.93
CA GLU A 147 -1.55 -29.37 7.08
C GLU A 147 -2.62 -28.33 6.70
N ILE A 148 -2.44 -27.67 5.55
CA ILE A 148 -3.39 -26.70 5.02
C ILE A 148 -4.72 -27.36 4.67
N SER A 149 -4.71 -28.54 4.03
CA SER A 149 -5.94 -29.27 3.70
C SER A 149 -6.67 -29.73 4.97
N ILE A 150 -5.95 -30.18 6.01
CA ILE A 150 -6.53 -30.54 7.31
C ILE A 150 -7.15 -29.30 7.98
N TRP A 151 -6.46 -28.16 7.94
CA TRP A 151 -6.94 -26.89 8.48
C TRP A 151 -8.24 -26.44 7.80
N LYS A 152 -8.28 -26.45 6.45
CA LYS A 152 -9.51 -26.13 5.70
C LYS A 152 -10.64 -27.10 6.04
N ALA A 153 -10.37 -28.40 6.11
CA ALA A 153 -11.38 -29.41 6.43
C ALA A 153 -11.94 -29.26 7.85
N LYS A 154 -11.16 -28.79 8.83
CA LYS A 154 -11.63 -28.48 10.19
C LYS A 154 -12.65 -27.34 10.17
N TRP A 155 -12.28 -26.20 9.60
CA TRP A 155 -13.13 -25.01 9.58
C TRP A 155 -14.35 -25.12 8.65
N GLN A 156 -14.32 -26.01 7.66
CA GLN A 156 -15.51 -26.35 6.87
C GLN A 156 -16.56 -27.14 7.67
N LYS A 157 -16.13 -27.92 8.68
CA LYS A 157 -17.04 -28.69 9.56
C LYS A 157 -17.64 -27.81 10.66
N GLU A 158 -16.90 -26.81 11.14
CA GLU A 158 -17.35 -25.88 12.18
C GLU A 158 -18.16 -24.71 11.60
N LYS A 159 -19.48 -24.88 11.58
CA LYS A 159 -20.43 -23.86 11.05
C LYS A 159 -20.75 -22.71 12.01
N TYR A 160 -20.49 -22.86 13.32
CA TYR A 160 -21.02 -21.96 14.34
C TYR A 160 -20.02 -20.94 14.88
N ILE A 161 -18.71 -21.18 14.74
CA ILE A 161 -17.65 -20.28 15.21
C ILE A 161 -16.65 -20.15 14.06
N LYS A 162 -16.73 -19.03 13.32
CA LYS A 162 -15.70 -18.64 12.36
C LYS A 162 -14.96 -17.42 12.91
N PRO A 163 -13.75 -17.61 13.43
CA PRO A 163 -12.90 -16.52 13.87
C PRO A 163 -12.60 -15.52 12.73
N ASP A 164 -12.91 -14.25 12.98
CA ASP A 164 -12.64 -13.15 12.04
C ASP A 164 -11.18 -12.65 12.14
N THR A 165 -10.45 -13.11 13.15
CA THR A 165 -9.07 -12.71 13.42
C THR A 165 -8.19 -13.91 13.71
N VAL A 166 -6.90 -13.80 13.37
CA VAL A 166 -5.89 -14.83 13.68
C VAL A 166 -5.82 -15.09 15.19
N MET A 167 -5.96 -14.06 16.02
CA MET A 167 -5.92 -14.19 17.49
C MET A 167 -7.09 -15.00 18.05
N GLU A 168 -8.27 -14.90 17.44
CA GLU A 168 -9.41 -15.74 17.82
C GLU A 168 -9.24 -17.17 17.29
N ALA A 169 -8.70 -17.34 16.08
CA ALA A 169 -8.40 -18.65 15.52
C ALA A 169 -7.39 -19.42 16.39
N LEU A 170 -6.34 -18.74 16.88
CA LEU A 170 -5.31 -19.31 17.75
C LEU A 170 -5.87 -19.83 19.08
N LYS A 171 -6.93 -19.21 19.64
CA LYS A 171 -7.57 -19.70 20.87
C LYS A 171 -8.28 -21.03 20.69
N HIS A 172 -8.57 -21.42 19.45
CA HIS A 172 -9.23 -22.68 19.07
C HIS A 172 -8.25 -23.70 18.47
N CYS A 173 -6.95 -23.40 18.49
CA CYS A 173 -5.89 -24.36 18.17
C CYS A 173 -5.55 -25.18 19.42
N ASP A 174 -6.00 -26.45 19.44
CA ASP A 174 -5.49 -27.45 20.40
C ASP A 174 -4.16 -28.03 19.92
N GLU A 175 -3.45 -28.72 20.83
CA GLU A 175 -2.09 -29.32 20.73
C GLU A 175 -1.82 -30.21 19.48
N PHE A 176 -2.82 -30.46 18.64
CA PHE A 176 -2.83 -31.37 17.50
C PHE A 176 -3.01 -30.72 16.11
N PHE A 177 -3.07 -29.39 16.03
CA PHE A 177 -3.33 -28.65 14.78
C PHE A 177 -2.23 -27.61 14.50
N PRO A 178 -2.03 -27.25 13.22
CA PRO A 178 -0.77 -27.45 12.49
C PRO A 178 0.33 -26.46 12.88
N MET A 179 1.58 -26.76 12.49
CA MET A 179 2.73 -25.84 12.60
C MET A 179 2.64 -24.75 11.52
N ILE A 180 1.53 -24.01 11.46
CA ILE A 180 1.30 -22.89 10.53
C ILE A 180 1.31 -21.57 11.30
#